data_AF-A0A7C2KW44-F1
#
_entry.id   AF-A0A7C2KW44-F1
#
_cell.length_a   1.000
_cell.length_b   1.000
_cell.length_c   1.000
_cell.angle_alpha   90.00
_cell.angle_beta   90.00
_cell.angle_gamma   90.00
#
_symmetry.space_group_name_H-M   'P 1'
#
loop_
_entity.id
_entity.type
_entity.pdbx_description
1 polymer ?
#
loop_
_entity_poly.entity_id
_entity_poly.type
_entity_poly.pdbx_seq_one_letter_code
_entity_poly.pdbx_strand_id
1 'polypeptide(L)'
;MLVGACQAPLSSADLPTDKQATRLSPALQRIRAAYQDLESGRFVVLADFNSPPQALLARTVGPDGQEGQRPQPAISVLRSRDETGAGGLMAHLSSSSDRLLLDGVRSAELALPRDWDGYHLLLASLFGPPDGLTLELTLQSGDPPGLSWSRRVRLQPGWNLLRIDLFEPAGQIDLRDVRALAWRAPELSVGVDLFLDDLILADNTRWLMGETAGPGELYAFGQGRRIHVGARDRFELAFSDGVIVQWLAADNEKLNLTLPTGLGPWPAPLPDDWAFRRSDPIVYDDPELYRHWGAGAGARQRLTELTPFRAVLTGTWAFPSTSPGGASRSAAGHTWTYAVYPSGQVYVRVLSQAPDSGWNTPRVGYAVAVNASPAFQAITPERAGTTNGIFALLSLPGTDRPDLLWAPYAPALAQRRVLLTSADGRRMAITLGDTEAVNRVESAHLLRFWPYDLDAAPEAAAFAADYQQPARLVVTRGRVVRDQMGDLDADGFNESEGCYELALADGLLRFTIDPAGLLRPHPAFRVHGTAGLECWVYADGRIITPLAQDAAGELMFELPRTIREPVTIELATRAKSASAPAGKLP
;
A
#
# COMPACT_ATOMS: atom_id res chain seq x y z
N MET A 1 40.90 10.24 8.62
CA MET A 1 40.41 11.57 9.07
C MET A 1 39.42 12.04 8.01
N LEU A 2 38.16 11.58 8.13
CA LEU A 2 37.05 11.93 7.25
C LEU A 2 36.47 13.24 7.77
N VAL A 3 36.77 14.34 7.07
CA VAL A 3 36.08 15.60 7.33
C VAL A 3 34.71 15.50 6.66
N GLY A 4 33.71 15.13 7.46
CA GLY A 4 32.31 15.32 7.11
C GLY A 4 32.03 16.82 7.07
N ALA A 5 32.04 17.38 5.87
CA ALA A 5 31.65 18.76 5.67
C ALA A 5 30.14 18.87 5.88
N CYS A 6 29.75 19.60 6.92
CA CYS A 6 28.45 20.24 7.02
C CYS A 6 28.21 21.05 5.73
N GLN A 7 27.41 20.51 4.82
CA GLN A 7 26.85 21.32 3.74
C GLN A 7 25.59 22.01 4.27
N ALA A 8 25.53 23.33 4.04
CA ALA A 8 24.35 24.17 4.19
C ALA A 8 23.13 23.55 3.47
N PRO A 9 21.89 23.93 3.83
CA PRO A 9 20.69 23.42 3.16
C PRO A 9 20.82 23.60 1.65
N LEU A 10 20.84 22.49 0.93
CA LEU A 10 20.84 22.49 -0.53
C LEU A 10 19.48 23.05 -0.98
N SER A 11 19.52 24.22 -1.61
CA SER A 11 18.41 24.76 -2.40
C SER A 11 17.95 23.69 -3.40
N SER A 12 16.64 23.47 -3.50
CA SER A 12 16.02 22.51 -4.42
C SER A 12 16.22 22.83 -5.91
N ALA A 13 16.90 23.93 -6.24
CA ALA A 13 17.02 24.44 -7.61
C ALA A 13 18.28 23.98 -8.39
N ASP A 14 19.25 23.30 -7.77
CA ASP A 14 20.48 22.84 -8.44
C ASP A 14 20.70 21.33 -8.27
N LEU A 15 19.83 20.50 -8.84
CA LEU A 15 20.02 19.04 -8.85
C LEU A 15 21.02 18.66 -9.96
N PRO A 16 22.16 18.01 -9.63
CA PRO A 16 23.08 17.50 -10.64
C PRO A 16 22.40 16.42 -11.48
N THR A 17 22.60 16.48 -12.80
CA THR A 17 22.23 15.36 -13.68
C THR A 17 23.08 14.12 -13.36
N ASP A 18 22.48 12.95 -13.56
CA ASP A 18 22.97 11.59 -13.25
C ASP A 18 24.43 11.27 -13.68
N LYS A 19 25.00 12.09 -14.58
CA LYS A 19 26.39 11.97 -15.06
C LYS A 19 27.45 12.58 -14.13
N GLN A 20 27.05 13.28 -13.06
CA GLN A 20 27.94 13.78 -12.00
C GLN A 20 27.70 13.07 -10.66
N ALA A 21 27.30 11.80 -10.68
CA ALA A 21 27.41 10.94 -9.50
C ALA A 21 28.89 10.89 -9.06
N THR A 22 29.23 11.78 -8.13
CA THR A 22 30.47 11.81 -7.38
C THR A 22 30.78 10.39 -6.93
N ARG A 23 31.95 9.87 -7.32
CA ARG A 23 32.36 8.52 -6.94
C ARG A 23 32.22 8.38 -5.43
N LEU A 24 31.24 7.57 -4.99
CA LEU A 24 31.07 7.23 -3.58
C LEU A 24 32.41 6.72 -3.03
N SER A 25 32.71 7.05 -1.78
CA SER A 25 33.89 6.49 -1.12
C SER A 25 33.81 4.95 -1.08
N PRO A 26 34.93 4.22 -1.00
CA PRO A 26 34.90 2.76 -0.93
C PRO A 26 34.03 2.21 0.21
N ALA A 27 33.95 2.92 1.34
CA ALA A 27 33.07 2.54 2.45
C ALA A 27 31.58 2.65 2.07
N LEU A 28 31.17 3.78 1.46
CA LEU A 28 29.80 3.97 1.00
C LEU A 28 29.41 3.01 -0.13
N GLN A 29 30.37 2.60 -0.98
CA GLN A 29 30.14 1.57 -1.99
C GLN A 29 29.83 0.20 -1.36
N ARG A 30 30.55 -0.18 -0.30
CA ARG A 30 30.26 -1.42 0.46
C ARG A 30 28.89 -1.37 1.11
N ILE A 31 28.56 -0.27 1.77
CA ILE A 31 27.23 -0.07 2.38
C ILE A 31 26.13 -0.19 1.31
N ARG A 32 26.26 0.50 0.17
CA ARG A 32 25.29 0.36 -0.93
C ARG A 32 25.19 -1.09 -1.44
N ALA A 33 26.31 -1.81 -1.57
CA ALA A 33 26.29 -3.20 -2.01
C ALA A 33 25.65 -4.16 -0.98
N ALA A 34 25.75 -3.85 0.32
CA ALA A 34 25.17 -4.65 1.40
C ALA A 34 23.65 -4.45 1.55
N TYR A 35 23.12 -3.31 1.11
CA TYR A 35 21.72 -2.94 1.29
C TYR A 35 21.04 -2.64 -0.05
N GLN A 36 20.20 -3.57 -0.51
CA GLN A 36 19.41 -3.42 -1.74
C GLN A 36 18.55 -2.14 -1.74
N ASP A 37 18.09 -1.70 -0.56
CA ASP A 37 17.30 -0.49 -0.38
C ASP A 37 18.05 0.81 -0.80
N LEU A 38 19.36 0.75 -1.03
CA LEU A 38 20.22 1.88 -1.40
C LEU A 38 20.58 1.92 -2.89
N GLU A 39 20.10 0.96 -3.69
CA GLU A 39 20.45 0.82 -5.11
C GLU A 39 19.93 1.98 -5.97
N SER A 40 18.69 2.42 -5.73
CA SER A 40 17.96 3.31 -6.66
C SER A 40 18.01 4.79 -6.33
N GLY A 41 18.61 5.19 -5.20
CA GLY A 41 18.49 6.58 -4.77
C GLY A 41 19.55 7.09 -3.80
N ARG A 42 19.23 8.25 -3.23
CA ARG A 42 20.10 8.99 -2.32
C ARG A 42 20.02 8.37 -0.93
N PHE A 43 21.13 8.38 -0.20
CA PHE A 43 21.14 7.93 1.17
C PHE A 43 22.18 8.68 1.99
N VAL A 44 21.95 8.75 3.29
CA VAL A 44 22.86 9.33 4.28
C VAL A 44 23.08 8.32 5.39
N VAL A 45 24.34 8.04 5.67
CA VAL A 45 24.74 7.23 6.83
C VAL A 45 24.80 8.16 8.04
N LEU A 46 23.84 8.01 8.96
CA LEU A 46 23.81 8.74 10.22
C LEU A 46 24.96 8.29 11.12
N ALA A 47 25.18 6.97 11.18
CA ALA A 47 26.30 6.34 11.85
C ALA A 47 26.54 4.95 11.26
N ASP A 48 27.80 4.55 11.15
CA ASP A 48 28.25 3.17 10.83
C ASP A 48 29.11 2.57 11.96
N PHE A 49 29.23 3.31 13.08
CA PHE A 49 29.98 2.95 14.30
C PHE A 49 31.35 2.28 14.08
N ASN A 50 32.04 2.62 12.99
CA ASN A 50 33.36 2.09 12.66
C ASN A 50 34.50 2.86 13.34
N SER A 51 34.22 4.00 13.98
CA SER A 51 35.22 4.85 14.62
C SER A 51 34.84 5.24 16.07
N PRO A 52 35.81 5.24 17.02
CA PRO A 52 35.54 5.60 18.41
C PRO A 52 34.78 6.91 18.64
N PRO A 53 35.03 8.02 17.90
CA PRO A 53 34.27 9.25 18.07
C PRO A 53 32.77 9.11 17.84
N GLN A 54 32.33 8.17 17.00
CA GLN A 54 30.90 7.95 16.75
C GLN A 54 30.17 7.37 17.96
N ALA A 55 30.85 6.71 18.90
CA ALA A 55 30.22 6.28 20.16
C ALA A 55 29.70 7.49 20.97
N LEU A 56 30.26 8.68 20.78
CA LEU A 56 29.82 9.91 21.44
C LEU A 56 28.44 10.40 20.96
N LEU A 57 27.94 9.88 19.83
CA LEU A 57 26.57 10.14 19.37
C LEU A 57 25.52 9.46 20.26
N ALA A 58 25.93 8.44 21.02
CA ALA A 58 25.04 7.59 21.78
C ALA A 58 25.28 7.67 23.29
N ARG A 59 24.23 7.42 24.06
CA ARG A 59 24.24 7.39 25.52
C ARG A 59 23.31 6.33 26.07
N THR A 60 23.64 5.79 27.23
CA THR A 60 22.70 5.00 28.02
C THR A 60 22.13 5.88 29.12
N VAL A 61 20.83 6.12 29.09
CA VAL A 61 20.12 7.00 30.03
C VAL A 61 18.99 6.27 30.76
N GLY A 62 18.63 6.79 31.93
CA GLY A 62 17.48 6.33 32.72
C GLY A 62 16.14 6.90 32.27
N PRO A 63 15.06 6.60 33.02
CA PRO A 63 13.74 7.17 32.77
C PRO A 63 13.67 8.70 32.96
N ASP A 64 14.61 9.26 33.70
CA ASP A 64 14.81 10.70 33.93
C ASP A 64 15.64 11.38 32.83
N GLY A 65 16.08 10.63 31.81
CA GLY A 65 16.95 11.12 30.75
C GLY A 65 18.40 11.36 31.19
N GLN A 66 18.78 10.95 32.41
CA GLN A 66 20.13 11.13 32.94
C GLN A 66 20.97 9.87 32.76
N GLU A 67 22.28 10.04 32.51
CA GLU A 67 23.22 8.92 32.38
C GLU A 67 23.38 8.16 33.70
N GLY A 68 23.56 8.88 34.81
CA GLY A 68 23.81 8.29 36.13
C GLY A 68 25.10 7.47 36.15
N GLN A 69 25.09 6.30 36.81
CA GLN A 69 26.23 5.36 36.85
C GLN A 69 26.15 4.27 35.76
N ARG A 70 25.33 4.47 34.73
CA ARG A 70 25.08 3.45 33.71
C ARG A 70 26.32 3.26 32.81
N PRO A 71 26.65 2.01 32.42
CA PRO A 71 27.66 1.77 31.41
C PRO A 71 27.33 2.52 30.12
N GLN A 72 28.26 3.33 29.63
CA GLN A 72 28.07 4.10 28.41
C GLN A 72 28.45 3.28 27.17
N PRO A 73 27.80 3.51 26.03
CA PRO A 73 28.07 2.75 24.80
C PRO A 73 29.52 2.91 24.34
N ALA A 74 30.08 1.85 23.75
CA ALA A 74 31.43 1.85 23.20
C ALA A 74 31.49 1.11 21.86
N ILE A 75 32.45 1.47 21.02
CA ILE A 75 32.71 0.71 19.79
C ILE A 75 33.30 -0.65 20.17
N SER A 76 32.74 -1.69 19.57
CA SER A 76 33.12 -3.08 19.77
C SER A 76 33.32 -3.76 18.42
N VAL A 77 34.34 -4.61 18.35
CA VAL A 77 34.54 -5.54 17.22
C VAL A 77 33.76 -6.85 17.46
N LEU A 78 33.17 -7.02 18.65
CA LEU A 78 32.33 -8.17 18.93
C LEU A 78 31.08 -8.09 18.05
N ARG A 79 30.80 -9.17 17.32
CA ARG A 79 29.67 -9.28 16.39
C ARG A 79 29.75 -8.38 15.16
N SER A 80 30.92 -7.83 14.79
CA SER A 80 31.08 -7.02 13.57
C SER A 80 30.53 -7.70 12.32
N ARG A 81 30.10 -6.89 11.33
CA ARG A 81 29.64 -7.35 10.02
C ARG A 81 30.69 -7.04 8.96
N ASP A 82 31.48 -8.04 8.57
CA ASP A 82 32.59 -7.87 7.60
C ASP A 82 32.16 -7.23 6.27
N GLU A 83 30.88 -7.37 5.90
CA GLU A 83 30.27 -6.81 4.69
C GLU A 83 30.19 -5.26 4.72
N THR A 84 29.98 -4.66 5.89
CA THR A 84 29.73 -3.22 6.08
C THR A 84 30.89 -2.53 6.82
N GLY A 85 31.57 -3.23 7.73
CA GLY A 85 32.60 -2.64 8.58
C GLY A 85 33.29 -3.62 9.52
N ALA A 86 34.18 -3.10 10.37
CA ALA A 86 34.95 -3.89 11.32
C ALA A 86 34.50 -3.68 12.78
N GLY A 87 33.56 -2.76 13.03
CA GLY A 87 33.06 -2.45 14.37
C GLY A 87 31.56 -2.20 14.37
N GLY A 88 30.99 -2.11 15.56
CA GLY A 88 29.63 -1.65 15.83
C GLY A 88 29.55 -1.05 17.22
N LEU A 89 28.47 -0.38 17.54
CA LEU A 89 28.19 0.15 18.88
C LEU A 89 27.65 -0.96 19.79
N MET A 90 28.29 -1.17 20.93
CA MET A 90 27.78 -2.03 22.00
C MET A 90 27.25 -1.15 23.14
N ALA A 91 26.00 -1.38 23.55
CA ALA A 91 25.36 -0.70 24.66
C ALA A 91 24.78 -1.72 25.64
N HIS A 92 25.07 -1.58 26.92
CA HIS A 92 24.50 -2.43 27.96
C HIS A 92 23.25 -1.76 28.55
N LEU A 93 22.11 -2.43 28.47
CA LEU A 93 20.86 -2.02 29.14
C LEU A 93 20.71 -2.89 30.39
N SER A 94 20.76 -2.29 31.59
CA SER A 94 20.70 -3.03 32.86
C SER A 94 19.27 -3.26 33.35
N SER A 95 18.31 -2.46 32.89
CA SER A 95 16.89 -2.54 33.28
C SER A 95 15.95 -2.19 32.12
N SER A 96 14.66 -2.50 32.28
CA SER A 96 13.62 -2.14 31.31
C SER A 96 13.36 -0.63 31.18
N SER A 97 13.90 0.16 32.11
CA SER A 97 13.81 1.62 32.10
C SER A 97 14.98 2.31 31.40
N ASP A 98 16.07 1.59 31.14
CA ASP A 98 17.23 2.14 30.45
C ASP A 98 16.94 2.31 28.96
N ARG A 99 17.51 3.36 28.38
CA ARG A 99 17.39 3.68 26.96
C ARG A 99 18.75 3.91 26.35
N LEU A 100 19.00 3.30 25.19
CA LEU A 100 20.05 3.74 24.28
C LEU A 100 19.51 4.94 23.51
N LEU A 101 20.09 6.12 23.72
CA LEU A 101 19.65 7.40 23.16
C LEU A 101 20.72 7.98 22.23
N LEU A 102 20.31 8.38 21.03
CA LEU A 102 21.10 9.12 20.06
C LEU A 102 20.47 10.49 19.84
N ASP A 103 21.12 11.57 20.26
CA ASP A 103 20.51 12.92 20.24
C ASP A 103 21.50 14.06 19.91
N GLY A 104 22.75 13.75 19.54
CA GLY A 104 23.76 14.73 19.13
C GLY A 104 24.18 15.75 20.20
N VAL A 105 23.55 15.76 21.38
CA VAL A 105 23.80 16.74 22.46
C VAL A 105 25.24 16.66 22.98
N ARG A 106 25.84 15.45 22.92
CA ARG A 106 27.17 15.17 23.46
C ARG A 106 28.33 15.61 22.60
N SER A 107 28.13 15.70 21.30
CA SER A 107 29.24 15.88 20.37
C SER A 107 29.16 17.26 19.74
N ALA A 108 30.14 18.10 20.07
CA ALA A 108 30.32 19.37 19.38
C ALA A 108 30.78 19.17 17.92
N GLU A 109 31.34 17.98 17.62
CA GLU A 109 31.94 17.66 16.32
C GLU A 109 31.03 16.79 15.42
N LEU A 110 30.08 16.05 16.02
CA LEU A 110 29.18 15.15 15.31
C LEU A 110 27.73 15.49 15.66
N ALA A 111 27.02 16.08 14.72
CA ALA A 111 25.58 16.28 14.83
C ALA A 111 24.85 15.21 14.01
N LEU A 112 23.77 14.67 14.56
CA LEU A 112 22.79 13.96 13.75
C LEU A 112 22.16 14.97 12.77
N PRO A 113 22.11 14.66 11.46
CA PRO A 113 21.21 15.35 10.55
C PRO A 113 19.81 15.39 11.16
N ARG A 114 19.25 16.60 11.29
CA ARG A 114 17.92 16.82 11.87
C ARG A 114 16.81 16.75 10.84
N ASP A 115 17.13 17.19 9.62
CA ASP A 115 16.20 17.18 8.52
C ASP A 115 16.25 15.81 7.83
N TRP A 116 15.21 15.02 8.07
CA TRP A 116 14.98 13.71 7.47
C TRP A 116 13.95 13.82 6.34
N ASP A 117 13.49 15.03 5.99
CA ASP A 117 12.60 15.24 4.88
C ASP A 117 13.27 14.83 3.56
N GLY A 118 12.48 14.25 2.66
CA GLY A 118 12.98 13.67 1.41
C GLY A 118 13.68 12.31 1.53
N TYR A 119 13.72 11.69 2.73
CA TYR A 119 14.03 10.26 2.89
C TYR A 119 12.75 9.48 3.24
N HIS A 120 12.72 8.20 2.89
CA HIS A 120 11.51 7.38 3.04
C HIS A 120 11.72 6.14 3.90
N LEU A 121 12.97 5.74 4.12
CA LEU A 121 13.33 4.66 5.03
C LEU A 121 14.38 5.12 6.04
N LEU A 122 14.19 4.70 7.29
CA LEU A 122 15.28 4.52 8.26
C LEU A 122 15.63 3.03 8.31
N LEU A 123 16.87 2.72 7.93
CA LEU A 123 17.48 1.41 8.09
C LEU A 123 18.28 1.40 9.39
N ALA A 124 18.08 0.36 10.20
CA ALA A 124 18.89 0.12 11.39
C ALA A 124 19.30 -1.35 11.47
N SER A 125 20.60 -1.61 11.58
CA SER A 125 21.13 -2.96 11.79
C SER A 125 21.35 -3.22 13.28
N LEU A 126 20.61 -4.17 13.87
CA LEU A 126 20.72 -4.52 15.29
C LEU A 126 20.92 -6.02 15.51
N PHE A 127 21.77 -6.38 16.46
CA PHE A 127 21.96 -7.78 16.86
C PHE A 127 20.97 -8.15 17.98
N GLY A 128 20.14 -9.17 17.74
CA GLY A 128 19.25 -9.75 18.73
C GLY A 128 19.92 -10.91 19.50
N PRO A 129 19.67 -11.04 20.81
CA PRO A 129 20.22 -12.13 21.62
C PRO A 129 19.62 -13.49 21.25
N PRO A 130 20.20 -14.62 21.73
CA PRO A 130 19.74 -15.98 21.40
C PRO A 130 18.26 -16.27 21.68
N ASP A 131 17.68 -15.62 22.69
CA ASP A 131 16.27 -15.78 23.06
C ASP A 131 15.33 -14.76 22.36
N GLY A 132 15.91 -13.89 21.52
CA GLY A 132 15.24 -12.73 20.93
C GLY A 132 15.05 -11.60 21.95
N LEU A 133 14.62 -10.43 21.45
CA LEU A 133 14.40 -9.26 22.30
C LEU A 133 13.31 -8.36 21.71
N THR A 134 12.33 -7.98 22.53
CA THR A 134 11.39 -6.92 22.17
C THR A 134 12.03 -5.58 22.51
N LEU A 135 12.22 -4.74 21.49
CA LEU A 135 12.64 -3.35 21.66
C LEU A 135 11.46 -2.42 21.38
N GLU A 136 11.42 -1.29 22.07
CA GLU A 136 10.64 -0.14 21.69
C GLU A 136 11.56 0.92 21.11
N LEU A 137 11.38 1.20 19.83
CA LEU A 137 12.03 2.29 19.10
C LEU A 137 11.24 3.58 19.31
N THR A 138 11.92 4.69 19.57
CA THR A 138 11.31 6.03 19.68
C THR A 138 12.05 7.02 18.80
N LEU A 139 11.29 7.83 18.05
CA LEU A 139 11.75 9.01 17.33
C LEU A 139 11.16 10.26 17.97
N GLN A 140 11.95 11.32 18.15
CA GLN A 140 11.51 12.57 18.73
C GLN A 140 11.89 13.76 17.85
N SER A 141 10.97 14.70 17.64
CA SER A 141 11.19 15.94 16.89
C SER A 141 10.89 17.18 17.73
N GLY A 142 11.51 18.31 17.36
CA GLY A 142 11.28 19.60 18.01
C GLY A 142 11.91 19.73 19.40
N ASP A 143 11.78 20.90 20.00
CA ASP A 143 12.30 21.18 21.34
C ASP A 143 11.40 20.56 22.43
N PRO A 144 11.96 20.18 23.60
CA PRO A 144 11.22 19.54 24.68
C PRO A 144 9.94 20.29 25.10
N PRO A 145 8.80 19.59 25.32
CA PRO A 145 8.69 18.13 25.38
C PRO A 145 8.75 17.40 24.03
N GLY A 146 8.75 18.14 22.92
CA GLY A 146 8.82 17.61 21.56
C GLY A 146 7.61 16.77 21.17
N LEU A 147 7.55 16.37 19.91
CA LEU A 147 6.65 15.31 19.45
C LEU A 147 7.41 13.98 19.46
N SER A 148 6.72 12.88 19.76
CA SER A 148 7.34 11.56 19.79
C SER A 148 6.49 10.52 19.08
N TRP A 149 7.15 9.66 18.31
CA TRP A 149 6.58 8.45 17.75
C TRP A 149 7.31 7.24 18.34
N SER A 150 6.60 6.15 18.62
CA SER A 150 7.25 4.92 19.09
C SER A 150 6.64 3.67 18.46
N ARG A 151 7.46 2.62 18.33
CA ARG A 151 7.05 1.33 17.78
C ARG A 151 7.78 0.20 18.48
N ARG A 152 7.07 -0.88 18.81
CA ARG A 152 7.68 -2.12 19.27
C ARG A 152 8.14 -2.98 18.10
N VAL A 153 9.34 -3.52 18.19
CA VAL A 153 9.96 -4.41 17.22
C VAL A 153 10.55 -5.61 17.94
N ARG A 154 10.38 -6.80 17.38
CA ARG A 154 10.99 -8.02 17.92
C ARG A 154 12.23 -8.36 17.13
N LEU A 155 13.39 -8.34 17.79
CA LEU A 155 14.63 -8.84 17.25
C LEU A 155 14.67 -10.37 17.35
N GLN A 156 14.99 -11.00 16.23
CA GLN A 156 15.33 -12.43 16.18
C GLN A 156 16.79 -12.63 16.59
N PRO A 157 17.20 -13.86 16.94
CA PRO A 157 18.60 -14.16 17.20
C PRO A 157 19.50 -13.80 16.02
N GLY A 158 20.61 -13.10 16.29
CA GLY A 158 21.56 -12.67 15.26
C GLY A 158 21.27 -11.27 14.70
N TRP A 159 21.84 -10.95 13.55
CA TRP A 159 21.67 -9.64 12.92
C TRP A 159 20.29 -9.48 12.29
N ASN A 160 19.62 -8.39 12.65
CA ASN A 160 18.32 -7.97 12.13
C ASN A 160 18.51 -6.65 11.37
N LEU A 161 17.87 -6.53 10.21
CA LEU A 161 17.76 -5.27 9.48
C LEU A 161 16.35 -4.72 9.67
N LEU A 162 16.22 -3.71 10.52
CA LEU A 162 14.97 -2.98 10.69
C LEU A 162 14.80 -2.00 9.53
N ARG A 163 13.60 -2.00 8.95
CA ARG A 163 13.16 -1.06 7.91
C ARG A 163 11.95 -0.31 8.43
N ILE A 164 12.18 0.93 8.86
CA ILE A 164 11.12 1.81 9.34
C ILE A 164 10.72 2.73 8.18
N ASP A 165 9.49 2.59 7.71
CA ASP A 165 8.93 3.52 6.73
C ASP A 165 8.68 4.86 7.44
N LEU A 166 9.36 5.92 6.98
CA LEU A 166 9.29 7.23 7.61
C LEU A 166 7.93 7.91 7.43
N PHE A 167 7.05 7.39 6.58
CA PHE A 167 5.66 7.82 6.53
C PHE A 167 4.90 7.54 7.84
N GLU A 168 5.20 6.43 8.52
CA GLU A 168 4.58 6.10 9.81
C GLU A 168 4.83 7.18 10.88
N PRO A 169 6.08 7.58 11.18
CA PRO A 169 6.35 8.65 12.12
C PRO A 169 5.96 10.04 11.61
N ALA A 170 5.95 10.30 10.29
CA ALA A 170 5.60 11.62 9.73
C ALA A 170 4.20 12.12 10.15
N GLY A 171 3.27 11.21 10.48
CA GLY A 171 1.95 11.57 11.01
C GLY A 171 1.94 12.03 12.48
N GLN A 172 3.05 11.85 13.21
CA GLN A 172 3.15 12.14 14.65
C GLN A 172 4.30 13.07 15.01
N ILE A 173 5.36 13.15 14.20
CA ILE A 173 6.54 14.00 14.43
C ILE A 173 6.87 14.85 13.20
N ASP A 174 7.61 15.95 13.38
CA ASP A 174 8.14 16.75 12.27
C ASP A 174 9.48 16.16 11.80
N LEU A 175 9.47 15.53 10.62
CA LEU A 175 10.68 14.94 10.04
C LEU A 175 11.74 15.98 9.66
N ARG A 176 11.40 17.26 9.55
CA ARG A 176 12.39 18.33 9.26
C ARG A 176 13.24 18.68 10.48
N ASP A 177 12.86 18.19 11.66
CA ASP A 177 13.53 18.51 12.92
C ASP A 177 13.60 17.33 13.88
N VAL A 178 14.06 16.17 13.41
CA VAL A 178 14.32 14.99 14.24
C VAL A 178 15.52 15.25 15.15
N ARG A 179 15.28 15.20 16.46
CA ARG A 179 16.28 15.51 17.50
C ARG A 179 16.83 14.27 18.18
N ALA A 180 16.04 13.21 18.27
CA ALA A 180 16.49 12.01 18.95
C ALA A 180 15.92 10.71 18.38
N LEU A 181 16.72 9.66 18.50
CA LEU A 181 16.41 8.27 18.19
C LEU A 181 16.77 7.43 19.42
N ALA A 182 15.86 6.61 19.92
CA ALA A 182 16.09 5.81 21.10
C ALA A 182 15.55 4.38 21.01
N TRP A 183 16.20 3.46 21.73
CA TRP A 183 15.72 2.10 21.94
C TRP A 183 15.66 1.80 23.44
N ARG A 184 14.57 1.13 23.87
CA ARG A 184 14.48 0.49 25.19
C ARG A 184 13.99 -0.95 25.08
N ALA A 185 14.27 -1.77 26.08
CA ALA A 185 13.77 -3.14 26.17
C ALA A 185 12.69 -3.23 27.28
N PRO A 186 11.40 -2.97 27.00
CA PRO A 186 10.38 -2.81 28.04
C PRO A 186 10.13 -4.09 28.86
N GLU A 187 10.47 -5.26 28.30
CA GLU A 187 10.26 -6.59 28.91
C GLU A 187 11.52 -7.13 29.60
N LEU A 188 12.56 -6.30 29.73
CA LEU A 188 13.86 -6.73 30.24
C LEU A 188 13.81 -7.03 31.74
N SER A 189 14.13 -8.27 32.11
CA SER A 189 14.26 -8.73 33.50
C SER A 189 15.72 -8.91 33.96
N VAL A 190 16.63 -9.10 33.01
CA VAL A 190 18.08 -9.25 33.22
C VAL A 190 18.80 -8.38 32.20
N GLY A 191 19.90 -7.75 32.58
CA GLY A 191 20.64 -6.86 31.68
C GLY A 191 21.03 -7.53 30.36
N VAL A 192 21.05 -6.75 29.28
CA VAL A 192 21.35 -7.22 27.92
C VAL A 192 22.32 -6.29 27.21
N ASP A 193 23.25 -6.88 26.45
CA ASP A 193 24.09 -6.14 25.52
C ASP A 193 23.39 -6.03 24.17
N LEU A 194 23.10 -4.80 23.76
CA LEU A 194 22.56 -4.45 22.46
C LEU A 194 23.70 -4.03 21.54
N PHE A 195 23.78 -4.62 20.34
CA PHE A 195 24.72 -4.20 19.31
C PHE A 195 23.97 -3.52 18.16
N LEU A 196 24.51 -2.39 17.70
CA LEU A 196 23.97 -1.53 16.66
C LEU A 196 25.10 -1.17 15.69
N ASP A 197 24.90 -1.28 14.38
CA ASP A 197 25.95 -1.03 13.37
C ASP A 197 25.55 0.12 12.43
N ASP A 198 24.86 -0.17 11.35
CA ASP A 198 24.45 0.87 10.41
C ASP A 198 23.14 1.55 10.82
N LEU A 199 23.15 2.88 10.80
CA LEU A 199 21.98 3.76 10.81
C LEU A 199 21.96 4.61 9.55
N ILE A 200 20.98 4.38 8.69
CA ILE A 200 20.96 4.96 7.34
C ILE A 200 19.58 5.53 7.05
N LEU A 201 19.53 6.76 6.55
CA LEU A 201 18.37 7.33 5.89
C LEU A 201 18.48 7.08 4.40
N ALA A 202 17.42 6.55 3.80
CA ALA A 202 17.39 6.23 2.38
C ALA A 202 16.16 6.81 1.69
N ASP A 203 16.39 7.47 0.58
CA ASP A 203 15.40 7.69 -0.48
C ASP A 203 15.52 6.47 -1.40
N ASN A 204 14.70 5.46 -1.12
CA ASN A 204 14.65 4.22 -1.89
C ASN A 204 13.57 4.27 -2.98
N THR A 205 13.25 5.47 -3.47
CA THR A 205 12.27 5.62 -4.55
C THR A 205 12.73 4.85 -5.78
N ARG A 206 11.83 4.06 -6.37
CA ARG A 206 12.10 3.25 -7.55
C ARG A 206 10.91 3.26 -8.48
N TRP A 207 11.05 3.88 -9.64
CA TRP A 207 10.05 3.79 -10.70
C TRP A 207 9.88 2.37 -11.21
N LEU A 208 8.63 1.92 -11.29
CA LEU A 208 8.22 0.63 -11.84
C LEU A 208 7.66 0.82 -13.26
N MET A 209 6.91 1.90 -13.48
CA MET A 209 6.43 2.36 -14.79
C MET A 209 6.08 3.85 -14.75
N GLY A 210 6.17 4.52 -15.90
CA GLY A 210 5.53 5.83 -16.07
C GLY A 210 6.25 6.98 -15.38
N GLU A 211 7.59 6.91 -15.20
CA GLU A 211 8.39 8.04 -14.72
C GLU A 211 8.11 9.31 -15.55
N THR A 212 7.94 9.13 -16.87
CA THR A 212 7.60 10.19 -17.82
C THR A 212 6.13 10.16 -18.25
N ALA A 213 5.23 9.59 -17.44
CA ALA A 213 3.80 9.51 -17.76
C ALA A 213 3.20 10.92 -17.97
N GLY A 214 2.49 11.08 -19.08
CA GLY A 214 1.73 12.28 -19.43
C GLY A 214 0.37 12.35 -18.72
N PRO A 215 -0.37 13.46 -18.89
CA PRO A 215 -1.67 13.66 -18.23
C PRO A 215 -2.65 12.51 -18.44
N GLY A 216 -3.18 11.96 -17.35
CA GLY A 216 -4.11 10.83 -17.34
C GLY A 216 -3.49 9.45 -17.59
N GLU A 217 -2.20 9.37 -17.90
CA GLU A 217 -1.49 8.08 -18.03
C GLU A 217 -1.16 7.51 -16.65
N LEU A 218 -1.22 6.19 -16.56
CA LEU A 218 -0.91 5.45 -15.33
C LEU A 218 0.60 5.47 -15.06
N TYR A 219 0.97 5.57 -13.79
CA TYR A 219 2.34 5.41 -13.33
C TYR A 219 2.37 4.58 -12.04
N ALA A 220 3.54 4.00 -11.75
CA ALA A 220 3.77 3.29 -10.50
C ALA A 220 5.23 3.36 -10.06
N PHE A 221 5.45 3.51 -8.76
CA PHE A 221 6.78 3.49 -8.15
C PHE A 221 6.74 2.88 -6.74
N GLY A 222 7.87 2.35 -6.28
CA GLY A 222 8.07 2.02 -4.86
C GLY A 222 8.67 3.21 -4.13
N GLN A 223 8.26 3.46 -2.89
CA GLN A 223 8.81 4.48 -2.01
C GLN A 223 8.63 4.05 -0.55
N GLY A 224 9.70 4.04 0.23
CA GLY A 224 9.64 3.45 1.57
C GLY A 224 9.36 1.95 1.46
N ARG A 225 8.35 1.47 2.20
CA ARG A 225 7.79 0.12 2.05
C ARG A 225 6.54 0.09 1.18
N ARG A 226 6.16 1.24 0.61
CA ARG A 226 4.91 1.46 -0.09
C ARG A 226 5.07 1.28 -1.59
N ILE A 227 3.98 0.90 -2.23
CA ILE A 227 3.84 0.92 -3.68
C ILE A 227 2.85 2.05 -3.98
N HIS A 228 3.27 3.00 -4.79
CA HIS A 228 2.44 4.09 -5.27
C HIS A 228 1.94 3.76 -6.67
N VAL A 229 0.65 3.96 -6.90
CA VAL A 229 0.01 3.85 -8.20
C VAL A 229 -0.93 5.02 -8.39
N GLY A 230 -0.81 5.71 -9.51
CA GLY A 230 -1.64 6.85 -9.81
C GLY A 230 -1.82 7.06 -11.31
N ALA A 231 -2.66 8.02 -11.65
CA ALA A 231 -2.75 8.57 -12.99
C ALA A 231 -2.42 10.06 -12.92
N ARG A 232 -1.45 10.50 -13.73
CA ARG A 232 -0.94 11.89 -13.70
C ARG A 232 -2.09 12.89 -13.85
N ASP A 233 -2.06 13.96 -13.05
CA ASP A 233 -3.10 15.01 -13.00
C ASP A 233 -4.51 14.51 -12.64
N ARG A 234 -4.62 13.26 -12.16
CA ARG A 234 -5.85 12.69 -11.61
C ARG A 234 -5.62 12.37 -10.15
N PHE A 235 -5.15 11.18 -9.81
CA PHE A 235 -5.06 10.69 -8.43
C PHE A 235 -3.77 9.91 -8.18
N GLU A 236 -3.38 9.77 -6.91
CA GLU A 236 -2.36 8.82 -6.47
C GLU A 236 -2.84 8.03 -5.24
N LEU A 237 -2.60 6.71 -5.26
CA LEU A 237 -2.85 5.80 -4.15
C LEU A 237 -1.52 5.20 -3.69
N ALA A 238 -1.28 5.17 -2.37
CA ALA A 238 -0.16 4.42 -1.79
C ALA A 238 -0.68 3.18 -1.05
N PHE A 239 -0.01 2.06 -1.29
CA PHE A 239 -0.31 0.77 -0.70
C PHE A 239 0.76 0.39 0.31
N SER A 240 0.36 0.07 1.54
CA SER A 240 1.22 -0.50 2.58
C SER A 240 0.54 -1.69 3.21
N ASP A 241 1.33 -2.70 3.57
CA ASP A 241 0.85 -3.94 4.19
C ASP A 241 -0.34 -4.56 3.43
N GLY A 242 -0.43 -4.34 2.12
CA GLY A 242 -1.46 -4.91 1.27
C GLY A 242 -2.77 -4.14 1.20
N VAL A 243 -2.86 -2.92 1.73
CA VAL A 243 -4.06 -2.07 1.67
C VAL A 243 -3.72 -0.64 1.26
N ILE A 244 -4.72 0.12 0.79
CA ILE A 244 -4.57 1.55 0.46
C ILE A 244 -4.43 2.35 1.76
N VAL A 245 -3.26 2.95 2.00
CA VAL A 245 -2.96 3.76 3.20
C VAL A 245 -2.82 5.25 2.91
N GLN A 246 -2.83 5.62 1.63
CA GLN A 246 -2.83 7.01 1.20
C GLN A 246 -3.68 7.18 -0.05
N TRP A 247 -4.42 8.27 -0.10
CA TRP A 247 -5.09 8.78 -1.28
C TRP A 247 -4.80 10.28 -1.39
N LEU A 248 -4.13 10.66 -2.48
CA LEU A 248 -3.86 12.04 -2.85
C LEU A 248 -4.69 12.38 -4.09
N ALA A 249 -5.35 13.53 -4.06
CA ALA A 249 -6.01 14.10 -5.22
C ALA A 249 -5.06 15.04 -5.98
N ALA A 250 -5.16 15.13 -7.31
CA ALA A 250 -4.22 15.94 -8.11
C ALA A 250 -4.16 17.43 -7.72
N ASP A 251 -5.27 18.00 -7.25
CA ASP A 251 -5.33 19.39 -6.81
C ASP A 251 -4.85 19.60 -5.36
N ASN A 252 -4.60 18.50 -4.63
CA ASN A 252 -4.32 18.51 -3.20
C ASN A 252 -3.28 17.45 -2.82
N GLU A 253 -2.11 17.50 -3.47
CA GLU A 253 -0.99 16.56 -3.28
C GLU A 253 -0.48 16.45 -1.83
N LYS A 254 -0.91 17.34 -0.93
CA LYS A 254 -0.43 17.39 0.46
C LYS A 254 -1.39 16.78 1.47
N LEU A 255 -2.66 16.61 1.13
CA LEU A 255 -3.66 16.11 2.07
C LEU A 255 -3.95 14.64 1.81
N ASN A 256 -3.54 13.78 2.75
CA ASN A 256 -3.98 12.38 2.73
C ASN A 256 -5.45 12.29 3.17
N LEU A 257 -6.29 11.79 2.26
CA LEU A 257 -7.73 11.62 2.48
C LEU A 257 -8.09 10.28 3.15
N THR A 258 -7.13 9.37 3.31
CA THR A 258 -7.33 8.10 4.04
C THR A 258 -6.79 8.18 5.47
N LEU A 259 -7.05 7.11 6.24
CA LEU A 259 -6.44 6.89 7.54
C LEU A 259 -5.09 6.18 7.40
N PRO A 260 -4.15 6.33 8.37
CA PRO A 260 -2.91 5.56 8.39
C PRO A 260 -3.14 4.04 8.48
N THR A 261 -4.25 3.62 9.09
CA THR A 261 -4.68 2.23 9.17
C THR A 261 -5.13 1.67 7.82
N GLY A 262 -5.61 2.53 6.92
CA GLY A 262 -5.98 2.23 5.55
C GLY A 262 -7.47 2.41 5.23
N LEU A 263 -7.78 2.51 3.94
CA LEU A 263 -9.09 2.88 3.40
C LEU A 263 -10.12 1.75 3.46
N GLY A 264 -9.68 0.49 3.31
CA GLY A 264 -10.55 -0.66 3.09
C GLY A 264 -10.74 -0.98 1.59
N PRO A 265 -11.76 -1.78 1.22
CA PRO A 265 -12.78 -2.41 2.08
C PRO A 265 -12.18 -3.40 3.09
N TRP A 266 -12.47 -3.16 4.36
CA TRP A 266 -12.06 -3.98 5.50
C TRP A 266 -13.11 -5.04 5.78
N PRO A 267 -12.80 -6.34 5.75
CA PRO A 267 -13.72 -7.32 6.32
C PRO A 267 -13.94 -6.97 7.80
N ALA A 268 -15.18 -7.06 8.27
CA ALA A 268 -15.56 -6.74 9.63
C ALA A 268 -16.48 -7.84 10.19
N PRO A 269 -16.13 -8.50 11.31
CA PRO A 269 -17.05 -9.40 12.00
C PRO A 269 -18.20 -8.58 12.62
N LEU A 270 -19.45 -8.95 12.32
CA LEU A 270 -20.65 -8.23 12.72
C LEU A 270 -21.60 -9.10 13.57
N PRO A 271 -22.10 -8.62 14.73
CA PRO A 271 -23.16 -9.30 15.47
C PRO A 271 -24.50 -9.25 14.71
N ASP A 272 -25.45 -10.13 15.02
CA ASP A 272 -26.74 -10.21 14.31
C ASP A 272 -27.56 -8.91 14.30
N ASP A 273 -27.39 -8.09 15.35
CA ASP A 273 -28.09 -6.84 15.58
C ASP A 273 -27.24 -5.59 15.27
N TRP A 274 -26.10 -5.75 14.58
CA TRP A 274 -25.14 -4.67 14.33
C TRP A 274 -25.77 -3.41 13.73
N ALA A 275 -26.74 -3.55 12.83
CA ALA A 275 -27.39 -2.44 12.15
C ALA A 275 -28.30 -1.59 13.07
N PHE A 276 -28.71 -2.13 14.22
CA PHE A 276 -29.54 -1.44 15.20
C PHE A 276 -28.70 -0.80 16.33
N ARG A 277 -27.44 -1.21 16.48
CA ARG A 277 -26.52 -0.70 17.49
C ARG A 277 -25.84 0.58 17.02
N ARG A 278 -26.52 1.72 17.21
CA ARG A 278 -25.97 3.04 16.86
C ARG A 278 -24.86 3.54 17.80
N SER A 279 -24.71 2.95 18.98
CA SER A 279 -23.82 3.44 20.05
C SER A 279 -22.58 2.57 20.28
N ASP A 280 -22.55 1.34 19.78
CA ASP A 280 -21.41 0.45 20.02
C ASP A 280 -20.32 0.78 18.98
N PRO A 281 -19.08 1.08 19.40
CA PRO A 281 -17.99 1.33 18.46
C PRO A 281 -17.67 0.03 17.73
N ILE A 282 -18.00 -0.03 16.44
CA ILE A 282 -17.47 -1.07 15.55
C ILE A 282 -16.05 -0.66 15.22
N VAL A 283 -15.09 -1.43 15.74
CA VAL A 283 -13.70 -1.36 15.28
C VAL A 283 -13.64 -2.16 13.98
N TYR A 284 -13.10 -1.58 12.90
CA TYR A 284 -13.09 -2.21 11.56
C TYR A 284 -11.71 -2.21 10.89
N ASP A 285 -10.81 -1.32 11.31
CA ASP A 285 -9.49 -1.08 10.70
C ASP A 285 -8.33 -1.48 11.64
N ASP A 286 -8.61 -2.31 12.64
CA ASP A 286 -7.63 -2.77 13.63
C ASP A 286 -7.35 -4.27 13.46
N PRO A 287 -6.11 -4.68 13.16
CA PRO A 287 -5.70 -6.08 13.16
C PRO A 287 -6.05 -6.83 14.45
N GLU A 288 -6.16 -6.15 15.60
CA GLU A 288 -6.56 -6.75 16.88
C GLU A 288 -7.97 -7.38 16.85
N LEU A 289 -8.84 -6.98 15.92
CA LEU A 289 -10.11 -7.67 15.66
C LEU A 289 -9.91 -9.17 15.39
N TYR A 290 -8.78 -9.50 14.76
CA TYR A 290 -8.40 -10.82 14.33
C TYR A 290 -7.35 -11.47 15.25
N ARG A 291 -7.10 -10.91 16.44
CA ARG A 291 -6.16 -11.50 17.42
C ARG A 291 -6.49 -12.94 17.80
N HIS A 292 -7.75 -13.35 17.66
CA HIS A 292 -8.19 -14.73 17.91
C HIS A 292 -7.80 -15.70 16.77
N TRP A 293 -7.39 -15.19 15.61
CA TRP A 293 -6.88 -15.98 14.48
C TRP A 293 -5.39 -16.28 14.61
N GLY A 294 -4.64 -15.47 15.37
CA GLY A 294 -3.21 -15.68 15.62
C GLY A 294 -2.58 -14.54 16.42
N ALA A 295 -1.31 -14.72 16.83
CA ALA A 295 -0.59 -13.76 17.68
C ALA A 295 -0.30 -12.40 17.02
N GLY A 296 -0.56 -12.27 15.71
CA GLY A 296 -0.43 -11.05 14.94
C GLY A 296 -0.61 -11.32 13.44
N ALA A 297 -0.83 -10.26 12.66
CA ALA A 297 -0.90 -10.35 11.21
C ALA A 297 0.49 -10.20 10.58
N GLY A 298 0.91 -11.18 9.79
CA GLY A 298 2.00 -11.02 8.84
C GLY A 298 1.46 -10.46 7.53
N ALA A 299 1.84 -9.25 7.17
CA ALA A 299 1.42 -8.60 5.93
C ALA A 299 2.45 -8.80 4.81
N ARG A 300 1.98 -8.95 3.57
CA ARG A 300 2.77 -8.94 2.35
C ARG A 300 2.00 -8.23 1.26
N GLN A 301 2.71 -7.58 0.34
CA GLN A 301 2.11 -6.99 -0.84
C GLN A 301 3.00 -7.18 -2.07
N ARG A 302 2.38 -7.20 -3.24
CA ARG A 302 3.06 -7.36 -4.53
C ARG A 302 2.28 -6.66 -5.64
N LEU A 303 2.99 -5.92 -6.48
CA LEU A 303 2.50 -5.51 -7.80
C LEU A 303 2.64 -6.72 -8.75
N THR A 304 1.52 -7.26 -9.21
CA THR A 304 1.46 -8.48 -10.04
C THR A 304 1.30 -8.18 -11.52
N GLU A 305 0.72 -7.03 -11.86
CA GLU A 305 0.53 -6.59 -13.24
C GLU A 305 0.73 -5.08 -13.33
N LEU A 306 1.32 -4.62 -14.43
CA LEU A 306 1.51 -3.21 -14.72
C LEU A 306 1.48 -2.99 -16.23
N THR A 307 0.39 -2.40 -16.72
CA THR A 307 0.15 -2.07 -18.13
C THR A 307 -0.30 -0.61 -18.26
N PRO A 308 -0.34 -0.04 -19.47
CA PRO A 308 -0.90 1.31 -19.68
C PRO A 308 -2.36 1.46 -19.25
N PHE A 309 -3.11 0.37 -19.15
CA PHE A 309 -4.54 0.39 -18.80
C PHE A 309 -4.79 0.16 -17.31
N ARG A 310 -3.93 -0.60 -16.61
CA ARG A 310 -4.12 -0.84 -15.19
C ARG A 310 -2.86 -1.33 -14.49
N ALA A 311 -2.89 -1.21 -13.17
CA ALA A 311 -1.98 -1.89 -12.26
C ALA A 311 -2.78 -2.87 -11.40
N VAL A 312 -2.27 -4.09 -11.22
CA VAL A 312 -2.87 -5.07 -10.31
C VAL A 312 -1.96 -5.32 -9.13
N LEU A 313 -2.48 -5.11 -7.92
CA LEU A 313 -1.75 -5.29 -6.66
C LEU A 313 -2.44 -6.36 -5.82
N THR A 314 -1.67 -7.25 -5.22
CA THR A 314 -2.17 -8.23 -4.25
C THR A 314 -1.57 -7.94 -2.88
N GLY A 315 -2.44 -7.77 -1.88
CA GLY A 315 -2.12 -7.70 -0.47
C GLY A 315 -2.57 -8.97 0.25
N THR A 316 -1.78 -9.48 1.18
CA THR A 316 -2.15 -10.64 2.00
C THR A 316 -1.83 -10.39 3.46
N TRP A 317 -2.78 -10.64 4.34
CA TRP A 317 -2.57 -10.78 5.78
C TRP A 317 -2.70 -12.24 6.14
N ALA A 318 -1.67 -12.81 6.77
CA ALA A 318 -1.70 -14.17 7.29
C ALA A 318 -1.58 -14.13 8.82
N PHE A 319 -2.42 -14.90 9.49
CA PHE A 319 -2.42 -15.06 10.94
C PHE A 319 -1.84 -16.43 11.29
N PRO A 320 -0.53 -16.54 11.55
CA PRO A 320 0.09 -17.82 11.85
C PRO A 320 -0.44 -18.37 13.18
N SER A 321 -0.90 -19.63 13.15
CA SER A 321 -1.20 -20.37 14.38
C SER A 321 0.11 -20.68 15.09
N THR A 322 0.15 -20.45 16.41
CA THR A 322 1.30 -20.77 17.26
C THR A 322 1.44 -22.25 17.59
N SER A 323 0.56 -23.11 17.06
CA SER A 323 0.55 -24.56 17.35
C SER A 323 1.82 -25.24 16.78
N PRO A 324 2.78 -25.65 17.62
CA PRO A 324 4.02 -26.27 17.16
C PRO A 324 3.72 -27.69 16.63
N GLY A 325 4.09 -27.98 15.38
CA GLY A 325 4.12 -29.35 14.84
C GLY A 325 2.90 -29.81 14.02
N GLY A 326 1.93 -28.95 13.73
CA GLY A 326 0.84 -29.26 12.80
C GLY A 326 1.27 -29.12 11.33
N ALA A 327 0.87 -30.06 10.47
CA ALA A 327 0.98 -29.90 9.02
C ALA A 327 0.38 -28.54 8.58
N SER A 328 0.95 -27.95 7.52
CA SER A 328 0.57 -26.64 6.97
C SER A 328 -0.92 -26.59 6.59
N ARG A 329 -1.80 -26.32 7.57
CA ARG A 329 -3.19 -25.95 7.32
C ARG A 329 -3.21 -24.61 6.59
N SER A 330 -4.22 -24.39 5.76
CA SER A 330 -4.46 -23.08 5.13
C SER A 330 -4.45 -22.02 6.23
N ALA A 331 -3.49 -21.09 6.18
CA ALA A 331 -3.38 -20.06 7.19
C ALA A 331 -4.64 -19.17 7.12
N ALA A 332 -5.24 -18.90 8.27
CA ALA A 332 -6.28 -17.89 8.37
C ALA A 332 -5.71 -16.55 7.88
N GLY A 333 -6.53 -15.76 7.18
CA GLY A 333 -6.02 -14.58 6.51
C GLY A 333 -7.01 -13.85 5.64
N HIS A 334 -6.55 -12.71 5.17
CA HIS A 334 -7.25 -11.89 4.19
C HIS A 334 -6.35 -11.70 2.97
N THR A 335 -6.94 -11.68 1.79
CA THR A 335 -6.27 -11.32 0.55
C THR A 335 -7.09 -10.23 -0.13
N TRP A 336 -6.42 -9.14 -0.48
CA TRP A 336 -6.98 -8.08 -1.31
C TRP A 336 -6.30 -8.14 -2.67
N THR A 337 -7.09 -8.07 -3.74
CA THR A 337 -6.58 -7.83 -5.10
C THR A 337 -7.19 -6.55 -5.61
N TYR A 338 -6.36 -5.56 -5.92
CA TYR A 338 -6.74 -4.26 -6.44
C TYR A 338 -6.39 -4.18 -7.93
N ALA A 339 -7.36 -3.94 -8.81
CA ALA A 339 -7.14 -3.55 -10.19
C ALA A 339 -7.41 -2.05 -10.35
N VAL A 340 -6.35 -1.26 -10.48
CA VAL A 340 -6.37 0.20 -10.51
C VAL A 340 -6.31 0.70 -11.96
N TYR A 341 -7.34 1.41 -12.41
CA TYR A 341 -7.43 1.97 -13.75
C TYR A 341 -7.17 3.49 -13.75
N PRO A 342 -6.59 4.06 -14.83
CA PRO A 342 -6.34 5.49 -14.93
C PRO A 342 -7.62 6.33 -14.92
N SER A 343 -8.77 5.73 -15.19
CA SER A 343 -10.11 6.35 -15.06
C SER A 343 -10.55 6.60 -13.61
N GLY A 344 -9.75 6.21 -12.61
CA GLY A 344 -10.08 6.34 -11.19
C GLY A 344 -10.89 5.19 -10.63
N GLN A 345 -11.28 4.21 -11.45
CA GLN A 345 -11.92 2.98 -11.00
C GLN A 345 -10.87 2.04 -10.39
N VAL A 346 -11.16 1.55 -9.19
CA VAL A 346 -10.36 0.54 -8.50
C VAL A 346 -11.29 -0.59 -8.10
N TYR A 347 -11.13 -1.72 -8.78
CA TYR A 347 -11.86 -2.94 -8.47
C TYR A 347 -11.10 -3.72 -7.42
N VAL A 348 -11.79 -4.12 -6.36
CA VAL A 348 -11.19 -4.75 -5.19
C VAL A 348 -11.89 -6.06 -4.91
N ARG A 349 -11.15 -7.15 -5.07
CA ARG A 349 -11.55 -8.46 -4.53
C ARG A 349 -11.04 -8.61 -3.11
N VAL A 350 -11.91 -9.00 -2.19
CA VAL A 350 -11.52 -9.36 -0.82
C VAL A 350 -11.87 -10.83 -0.60
N LEU A 351 -10.85 -11.64 -0.33
CA LEU A 351 -10.99 -13.03 0.06
C LEU A 351 -10.57 -13.17 1.52
N SER A 352 -11.48 -13.60 2.38
CA SER A 352 -11.21 -13.88 3.79
C SER A 352 -11.34 -15.37 4.06
N GLN A 353 -10.30 -15.95 4.64
CA GLN A 353 -10.26 -17.33 5.11
C GLN A 353 -10.16 -17.32 6.63
N ALA A 354 -11.25 -17.64 7.31
CA ALA A 354 -11.27 -17.81 8.76
C ALA A 354 -10.56 -19.13 9.16
N PRO A 355 -10.05 -19.23 10.40
CA PRO A 355 -9.56 -20.48 10.96
C PRO A 355 -10.70 -21.50 11.13
N ASP A 356 -10.37 -22.74 11.50
CA ASP A 356 -11.37 -23.80 11.77
C ASP A 356 -12.36 -23.43 12.90
N SER A 357 -11.98 -22.51 13.79
CA SER A 357 -12.88 -21.95 14.81
C SER A 357 -13.93 -20.98 14.24
N GLY A 358 -13.87 -20.69 12.94
CA GLY A 358 -14.73 -19.75 12.25
C GLY A 358 -14.50 -18.29 12.64
N TRP A 359 -15.47 -17.46 12.31
CA TRP A 359 -15.57 -16.08 12.77
C TRP A 359 -16.14 -16.06 14.19
N ASN A 360 -15.75 -15.06 14.99
CA ASN A 360 -16.30 -14.85 16.34
C ASN A 360 -17.73 -14.26 16.34
N THR A 361 -18.30 -13.98 15.16
CA THR A 361 -19.62 -13.41 14.97
C THR A 361 -20.36 -14.14 13.83
N PRO A 362 -21.71 -14.11 13.81
CA PRO A 362 -22.49 -14.83 12.80
C PRO A 362 -22.51 -14.15 11.42
N ARG A 363 -22.14 -12.86 11.35
CA ARG A 363 -22.13 -12.09 10.11
C ARG A 363 -20.76 -11.49 9.81
N VAL A 364 -20.53 -11.23 8.53
CA VAL A 364 -19.40 -10.46 8.01
C VAL A 364 -19.94 -9.33 7.15
N GLY A 365 -19.40 -8.13 7.36
CA GLY A 365 -19.57 -7.01 6.45
C GLY A 365 -18.23 -6.44 6.05
N TYR A 366 -18.29 -5.28 5.42
CA TYR A 366 -17.14 -4.56 4.92
C TYR A 366 -17.22 -3.11 5.36
N ALA A 367 -16.08 -2.50 5.66
CA ALA A 367 -15.99 -1.08 6.01
C ALA A 367 -15.03 -0.34 5.10
N VAL A 368 -15.42 0.86 4.67
CA VAL A 368 -14.53 1.83 4.03
C VAL A 368 -14.44 3.06 4.91
N ALA A 369 -13.22 3.55 5.12
CA ALA A 369 -12.93 4.61 6.08
C ALA A 369 -12.02 5.70 5.52
N VAL A 370 -12.41 6.95 5.76
CA VAL A 370 -11.69 8.14 5.33
C VAL A 370 -11.26 8.97 6.53
N ASN A 371 -10.25 9.81 6.32
CA ASN A 371 -9.89 10.86 7.27
C ASN A 371 -11.06 11.85 7.34
N ALA A 372 -11.67 12.02 8.51
CA ALA A 372 -12.82 12.92 8.69
C ALA A 372 -12.41 14.39 8.89
N SER A 373 -11.11 14.69 9.09
CA SER A 373 -10.62 16.07 9.25
C SER A 373 -11.04 17.01 8.11
N PRO A 374 -11.14 16.57 6.84
CA PRO A 374 -11.62 17.42 5.75
C PRO A 374 -13.16 17.56 5.71
N ALA A 375 -13.88 17.05 6.70
CA ALA A 375 -15.33 17.13 6.87
C ALA A 375 -16.15 16.45 5.76
N PHE A 376 -15.77 15.22 5.39
CA PHE A 376 -16.55 14.37 4.49
C PHE A 376 -18.03 14.28 4.89
N GLN A 377 -18.89 14.18 3.90
CA GLN A 377 -20.32 13.91 4.04
C GLN A 377 -20.64 12.58 3.36
N ALA A 378 -21.42 11.75 4.04
CA ALA A 378 -21.93 10.52 3.48
C ALA A 378 -23.28 10.77 2.76
N ILE A 379 -23.28 10.56 1.44
CA ILE A 379 -24.45 10.56 0.58
C ILE A 379 -24.80 9.11 0.25
N THR A 380 -26.08 8.77 0.36
CA THR A 380 -26.59 7.40 0.24
C THR A 380 -27.79 7.36 -0.70
N PRO A 381 -28.12 6.22 -1.35
CA PRO A 381 -29.22 6.11 -2.32
C PRO A 381 -30.56 6.76 -1.90
N GLU A 382 -30.97 6.57 -0.65
CA GLU A 382 -32.23 7.10 -0.09
C GLU A 382 -32.18 8.60 0.12
N ARG A 383 -30.99 9.15 0.44
CA ARG A 383 -30.76 10.60 0.45
C ARG A 383 -30.71 11.15 -0.97
N ALA A 384 -30.25 10.35 -1.92
CA ALA A 384 -30.18 10.66 -3.34
C ALA A 384 -31.53 10.56 -4.06
N GLY A 385 -32.55 9.95 -3.44
CA GLY A 385 -33.84 9.70 -4.07
C GLY A 385 -33.80 8.64 -5.18
N THR A 386 -32.80 7.75 -5.17
CA THR A 386 -32.63 6.68 -6.17
C THR A 386 -32.78 5.30 -5.55
N THR A 387 -33.40 4.39 -6.28
CA THR A 387 -33.44 2.95 -5.97
C THR A 387 -32.43 2.15 -6.78
N ASN A 388 -31.67 2.81 -7.67
CA ASN A 388 -30.75 2.15 -8.57
C ASN A 388 -29.38 2.02 -7.90
N GLY A 389 -29.02 0.76 -7.63
CA GLY A 389 -27.70 0.38 -7.14
C GLY A 389 -27.49 0.60 -5.65
N ILE A 390 -26.47 -0.08 -5.14
CA ILE A 390 -26.08 -0.09 -3.73
C ILE A 390 -24.73 0.61 -3.65
N PHE A 391 -24.70 1.78 -3.03
CA PHE A 391 -23.46 2.52 -2.91
C PHE A 391 -23.42 3.42 -1.68
N ALA A 392 -22.22 3.89 -1.39
CA ALA A 392 -21.94 4.99 -0.50
C ALA A 392 -21.06 5.99 -1.24
N LEU A 393 -21.42 7.26 -1.18
CA LEU A 393 -20.61 8.36 -1.70
C LEU A 393 -20.12 9.17 -0.51
N LEU A 394 -18.80 9.26 -0.35
CA LEU A 394 -18.13 10.08 0.64
C LEU A 394 -17.60 11.32 -0.07
N SER A 395 -18.29 12.45 0.11
CA SER A 395 -18.00 13.68 -0.61
C SER A 395 -17.48 14.78 0.30
N LEU A 396 -16.53 15.57 -0.21
CA LEU A 396 -16.09 16.77 0.48
C LEU A 396 -17.00 17.96 0.16
N PRO A 397 -17.30 18.86 1.12
CA PRO A 397 -18.15 20.01 0.85
C PRO A 397 -17.52 20.96 -0.17
N GLY A 398 -18.26 21.27 -1.24
CA GLY A 398 -17.85 22.19 -2.30
C GLY A 398 -18.05 21.59 -3.69
N THR A 399 -17.79 22.37 -4.73
CA THR A 399 -17.65 21.88 -6.12
C THR A 399 -16.19 21.52 -6.39
N ASP A 400 -15.95 20.61 -7.32
CA ASP A 400 -14.60 20.17 -7.71
C ASP A 400 -13.78 19.65 -6.52
N ARG A 401 -14.43 18.94 -5.59
CA ARG A 401 -13.77 18.38 -4.41
C ARG A 401 -13.66 16.87 -4.50
N PRO A 402 -12.63 16.26 -3.90
CA PRO A 402 -12.47 14.82 -3.97
C PRO A 402 -13.64 14.03 -3.38
N ASP A 403 -14.29 13.25 -4.25
CA ASP A 403 -15.29 12.26 -3.88
C ASP A 403 -14.75 10.83 -3.91
N LEU A 404 -15.22 10.01 -2.97
CA LEU A 404 -15.02 8.57 -2.97
C LEU A 404 -16.37 7.86 -3.11
N LEU A 405 -16.60 7.27 -4.27
CA LEU A 405 -17.70 6.34 -4.46
C LEU A 405 -17.24 4.92 -4.09
N TRP A 406 -18.02 4.24 -3.26
CA TRP A 406 -17.87 2.83 -2.95
C TRP A 406 -19.16 2.07 -3.28
N ALA A 407 -19.06 1.06 -4.15
CA ALA A 407 -20.16 0.18 -4.51
C ALA A 407 -19.74 -1.29 -4.33
N PRO A 408 -20.31 -2.06 -3.39
CA PRO A 408 -20.09 -3.50 -3.32
C PRO A 408 -20.80 -4.22 -4.46
N TYR A 409 -20.23 -5.34 -4.89
CA TYR A 409 -20.92 -6.31 -5.71
C TYR A 409 -21.61 -7.31 -4.79
N ALA A 410 -22.94 -7.20 -4.69
CA ALA A 410 -23.91 -8.22 -4.29
C ALA A 410 -25.18 -7.56 -3.73
N PRO A 411 -26.39 -8.02 -4.10
CA PRO A 411 -27.64 -7.58 -3.48
C PRO A 411 -27.75 -7.92 -1.98
N ALA A 412 -27.09 -8.99 -1.53
CA ALA A 412 -27.19 -9.47 -0.14
C ALA A 412 -26.40 -8.61 0.87
N LEU A 413 -25.34 -7.92 0.43
CA LEU A 413 -24.51 -7.05 1.28
C LEU A 413 -25.21 -5.73 1.66
N ALA A 414 -26.41 -5.48 1.13
CA ALA A 414 -26.87 -4.11 0.89
C ALA A 414 -28.04 -3.62 1.73
N GLN A 415 -28.70 -4.50 2.50
CA GLN A 415 -29.91 -4.08 3.21
C GLN A 415 -29.60 -3.23 4.44
N ARG A 416 -28.37 -3.30 4.95
CA ARG A 416 -28.00 -2.70 6.22
C ARG A 416 -26.70 -1.91 6.07
N ARG A 417 -26.75 -0.68 6.57
CA ARG A 417 -25.62 0.23 6.60
C ARG A 417 -25.55 0.99 7.91
N VAL A 418 -24.34 1.28 8.35
CA VAL A 418 -24.10 2.17 9.47
C VAL A 418 -22.98 3.12 9.11
N LEU A 419 -23.23 4.42 9.31
CA LEU A 419 -22.20 5.45 9.29
C LEU A 419 -21.66 5.59 10.71
N LEU A 420 -20.35 5.48 10.84
CA LEU A 420 -19.64 5.58 12.10
C LEU A 420 -18.68 6.75 12.02
N THR A 421 -18.63 7.52 13.09
CA THR A 421 -17.60 8.54 13.30
C THR A 421 -16.87 8.22 14.58
N SER A 422 -15.54 8.27 14.57
CA SER A 422 -14.77 8.07 15.79
C SER A 422 -15.09 9.14 16.84
N ALA A 423 -14.91 8.81 18.12
CA ALA A 423 -15.19 9.74 19.21
C ALA A 423 -14.36 11.03 19.15
N ASP A 424 -13.16 10.97 18.57
CA ASP A 424 -12.29 12.13 18.33
C ASP A 424 -12.62 12.89 17.03
N GLY A 425 -13.62 12.45 16.26
CA GLY A 425 -14.04 13.06 15.01
C GLY A 425 -13.04 12.95 13.87
N ARG A 426 -11.95 12.18 14.02
CA ARG A 426 -10.88 12.07 13.02
C ARG A 426 -11.12 10.99 11.96
N ARG A 427 -12.03 10.05 12.23
CA ARG A 427 -12.35 8.93 11.35
C ARG A 427 -13.82 8.94 11.00
N MET A 428 -14.13 8.77 9.73
CA MET A 428 -15.46 8.47 9.25
C MET A 428 -15.41 7.15 8.50
N ALA A 429 -16.29 6.23 8.85
CA ALA A 429 -16.40 4.95 8.16
C ALA A 429 -17.83 4.60 7.85
N ILE A 430 -18.02 3.94 6.71
CA ILE A 430 -19.27 3.35 6.32
C ILE A 430 -19.08 1.84 6.35
N THR A 431 -19.97 1.16 7.06
CA THR A 431 -20.02 -0.32 7.08
C THR A 431 -21.25 -0.79 6.32
N LEU A 432 -21.05 -1.72 5.38
CA LEU A 432 -22.07 -2.40 4.58
C LEU A 432 -21.92 -3.92 4.73
N GLY A 433 -23.01 -4.65 4.88
CA GLY A 433 -22.97 -6.10 4.82
C GLY A 433 -24.20 -6.79 5.39
N ASP A 434 -24.26 -8.10 5.24
CA ASP A 434 -25.08 -9.03 6.04
C ASP A 434 -24.70 -10.49 5.71
N THR A 435 -23.46 -10.70 5.26
CA THR A 435 -23.03 -11.99 4.72
C THR A 435 -22.89 -12.98 5.86
N GLU A 436 -23.37 -14.20 5.65
CA GLU A 436 -23.18 -15.28 6.61
C GLU A 436 -21.68 -15.55 6.83
N ALA A 437 -21.27 -15.62 8.10
CA ALA A 437 -19.88 -15.80 8.48
C ALA A 437 -19.42 -17.26 8.33
N VAL A 438 -19.25 -17.70 7.09
CA VAL A 438 -18.69 -19.02 6.75
C VAL A 438 -17.16 -18.99 6.71
N ASN A 439 -16.51 -20.15 6.69
CA ASN A 439 -15.03 -20.23 6.74
C ASN A 439 -14.32 -19.45 5.61
N ARG A 440 -14.94 -19.37 4.43
CA ARG A 440 -14.41 -18.62 3.30
C ARG A 440 -15.45 -17.62 2.82
N VAL A 441 -15.17 -16.34 2.99
CA VAL A 441 -16.01 -15.24 2.52
C VAL A 441 -15.28 -14.51 1.40
N GLU A 442 -15.98 -14.24 0.31
CA GLU A 442 -15.45 -13.55 -0.86
C GLU A 442 -16.40 -12.43 -1.26
N SER A 443 -15.83 -11.28 -1.64
CA SER A 443 -16.58 -10.13 -2.13
C SER A 443 -15.77 -9.38 -3.20
N ALA A 444 -16.48 -8.65 -4.06
CA ALA A 444 -15.90 -7.68 -4.96
C ALA A 444 -16.49 -6.29 -4.69
N HIS A 445 -15.70 -5.24 -4.90
CA HIS A 445 -16.10 -3.86 -4.66
C HIS A 445 -15.51 -2.95 -5.73
N LEU A 446 -16.27 -1.94 -6.13
CA LEU A 446 -15.75 -0.78 -6.83
C LEU A 446 -15.47 0.33 -5.82
N LEU A 447 -14.23 0.83 -5.82
CA LEU A 447 -13.87 2.14 -5.30
C LEU A 447 -13.63 3.07 -6.50
N ARG A 448 -14.12 4.30 -6.44
CA ARG A 448 -13.87 5.29 -7.50
C ARG A 448 -13.39 6.59 -6.89
N PHE A 449 -12.22 7.02 -7.37
CA PHE A 449 -11.49 8.20 -6.89
C PHE A 449 -11.48 9.36 -7.89
N TRP A 450 -11.88 9.12 -9.15
CA TRP A 450 -11.91 10.14 -10.19
C TRP A 450 -13.05 9.84 -11.21
N PRO A 451 -13.72 10.83 -11.82
CA PRO A 451 -13.57 12.27 -11.57
C PRO A 451 -13.96 12.64 -10.13
N TYR A 452 -13.44 13.77 -9.65
CA TYR A 452 -13.60 14.20 -8.26
C TYR A 452 -15.00 14.74 -7.99
N ASP A 453 -15.58 15.40 -8.97
CA ASP A 453 -16.89 16.04 -8.94
C ASP A 453 -18.01 15.05 -9.25
N LEU A 454 -18.11 13.96 -8.49
CA LEU A 454 -19.38 13.21 -8.42
C LEU A 454 -20.40 14.02 -7.58
N ASP A 455 -20.46 15.33 -7.83
CA ASP A 455 -21.11 16.41 -7.06
C ASP A 455 -22.61 16.15 -6.86
N ALA A 456 -23.17 15.21 -7.63
CA ALA A 456 -24.55 14.80 -7.53
C ALA A 456 -24.70 13.28 -7.40
N ALA A 457 -25.52 12.90 -6.43
CA ALA A 457 -25.86 11.51 -6.16
C ALA A 457 -26.43 10.70 -7.36
N PRO A 458 -27.13 11.28 -8.36
CA PRO A 458 -27.52 10.56 -9.57
C PRO A 458 -26.34 10.03 -10.39
N GLU A 459 -25.22 10.74 -10.43
CA GLU A 459 -24.04 10.32 -11.19
C GLU A 459 -23.34 9.16 -10.50
N ALA A 460 -23.13 9.28 -9.18
CA ALA A 460 -22.64 8.19 -8.35
C ALA A 460 -23.52 6.92 -8.47
N ALA A 461 -24.84 7.09 -8.49
CA ALA A 461 -25.78 5.98 -8.72
C ALA A 461 -25.63 5.36 -10.10
N ALA A 462 -25.39 6.15 -11.15
CA ALA A 462 -25.16 5.64 -12.50
C ALA A 462 -23.86 4.82 -12.59
N PHE A 463 -22.76 5.26 -11.97
CA PHE A 463 -21.52 4.48 -11.92
C PHE A 463 -21.67 3.20 -11.08
N ALA A 464 -22.38 3.27 -9.94
CA ALA A 464 -22.66 2.08 -9.14
C ALA A 464 -23.52 1.08 -9.90
N ALA A 465 -24.56 1.55 -10.59
CA ALA A 465 -25.41 0.71 -11.43
C ALA A 465 -24.66 0.11 -12.62
N ASP A 466 -23.75 0.87 -13.25
CA ASP A 466 -22.89 0.36 -14.32
C ASP A 466 -22.08 -0.85 -13.86
N TYR A 467 -21.45 -0.75 -12.70
CA TYR A 467 -20.69 -1.83 -12.08
C TYR A 467 -21.55 -3.03 -11.66
N GLN A 468 -22.73 -2.78 -11.08
CA GLN A 468 -23.60 -3.83 -10.52
C GLN A 468 -24.51 -4.49 -11.57
N GLN A 469 -24.65 -3.86 -12.74
CA GLN A 469 -25.47 -4.33 -13.86
C GLN A 469 -24.67 -4.11 -15.14
N PRO A 470 -23.56 -4.86 -15.34
CA PRO A 470 -22.70 -4.69 -16.51
C PRO A 470 -23.48 -4.90 -17.81
N ALA A 471 -22.92 -4.39 -18.91
CA ALA A 471 -23.54 -4.47 -20.23
C ALA A 471 -23.54 -5.91 -20.74
N ARG A 472 -24.64 -6.32 -21.37
CA ARG A 472 -24.70 -7.63 -22.01
C ARG A 472 -23.89 -7.63 -23.31
N LEU A 473 -23.05 -8.65 -23.47
CA LEU A 473 -22.33 -8.90 -24.72
C LEU A 473 -23.11 -9.84 -25.64
N VAL A 474 -23.27 -9.45 -26.91
CA VAL A 474 -23.82 -10.27 -27.98
C VAL A 474 -22.66 -10.75 -28.87
N VAL A 475 -22.16 -11.95 -28.61
CA VAL A 475 -21.02 -12.52 -29.34
C VAL A 475 -21.50 -13.25 -30.59
N THR A 476 -20.95 -12.90 -31.75
CA THR A 476 -21.24 -13.54 -33.05
C THR A 476 -20.11 -14.47 -33.51
N ARG A 477 -18.88 -14.25 -33.03
CA ARG A 477 -17.73 -15.16 -33.20
C ARG A 477 -16.84 -15.10 -31.96
N GLY A 478 -16.35 -16.25 -31.49
CA GLY A 478 -15.69 -16.37 -30.19
C GLY A 478 -16.68 -16.79 -29.11
N ARG A 479 -16.35 -16.54 -27.84
CA ARG A 479 -17.27 -16.75 -26.71
C ARG A 479 -16.99 -15.80 -25.56
N VAL A 480 -18.02 -15.58 -24.73
CA VAL A 480 -17.85 -15.02 -23.38
C VAL A 480 -17.27 -16.11 -22.47
N VAL A 481 -16.31 -15.75 -21.64
CA VAL A 481 -15.70 -16.63 -20.63
C VAL A 481 -16.34 -16.30 -19.30
N ARG A 482 -16.92 -17.30 -18.64
CA ARG A 482 -17.82 -17.14 -17.47
C ARG A 482 -17.35 -17.90 -16.23
N ASP A 483 -16.19 -18.55 -16.35
CA ASP A 483 -15.54 -19.37 -15.35
C ASP A 483 -14.25 -18.72 -14.85
N GLN A 484 -14.06 -17.43 -15.15
CA GLN A 484 -12.91 -16.69 -14.65
C GLN A 484 -13.05 -16.44 -13.15
N MET A 485 -11.93 -16.56 -12.45
CA MET A 485 -11.89 -16.21 -11.03
C MET A 485 -12.17 -14.72 -10.87
N GLY A 486 -13.21 -14.38 -10.11
CA GLY A 486 -13.61 -13.01 -9.83
C GLY A 486 -14.82 -12.52 -10.63
N ASP A 487 -15.29 -13.30 -11.61
CA ASP A 487 -16.65 -13.22 -12.19
C ASP A 487 -17.59 -14.00 -11.27
N LEU A 488 -18.33 -13.26 -10.43
CA LEU A 488 -19.02 -13.81 -9.28
C LEU A 488 -20.44 -14.32 -9.60
N ASP A 489 -21.07 -13.86 -10.69
CA ASP A 489 -22.36 -14.38 -11.17
C ASP A 489 -22.29 -15.11 -12.52
N ALA A 490 -21.08 -15.27 -13.09
CA ALA A 490 -20.82 -15.98 -14.32
C ALA A 490 -21.52 -15.34 -15.54
N ASP A 491 -21.67 -14.01 -15.56
CA ASP A 491 -22.24 -13.28 -16.69
C ASP A 491 -21.20 -12.94 -17.77
N GLY A 492 -19.91 -12.96 -17.42
CA GLY A 492 -18.76 -12.63 -18.27
C GLY A 492 -18.08 -11.28 -17.96
N PHE A 493 -18.57 -10.52 -17.00
CA PHE A 493 -17.92 -9.34 -16.46
C PHE A 493 -17.25 -9.71 -15.13
N ASN A 494 -15.93 -9.57 -15.06
CA ASN A 494 -15.18 -9.91 -13.86
C ASN A 494 -15.24 -8.75 -12.86
N GLU A 495 -16.07 -8.83 -11.83
CA GLU A 495 -16.30 -7.70 -10.90
C GLU A 495 -15.10 -7.43 -10.00
N SER A 496 -14.25 -8.43 -9.82
CA SER A 496 -12.99 -8.31 -9.10
C SER A 496 -11.93 -7.50 -9.85
N GLU A 497 -12.01 -7.46 -11.19
CA GLU A 497 -11.02 -6.83 -12.05
C GLU A 497 -11.58 -5.73 -12.95
N GLY A 498 -12.90 -5.59 -13.05
CA GLY A 498 -13.56 -4.54 -13.82
C GLY A 498 -13.49 -4.67 -15.34
N CYS A 499 -13.35 -5.89 -15.85
CA CYS A 499 -13.22 -6.13 -17.30
C CYS A 499 -14.09 -7.28 -17.78
N TYR A 500 -14.51 -7.22 -19.04
CA TYR A 500 -15.21 -8.32 -19.70
C TYR A 500 -14.24 -9.39 -20.18
N GLU A 501 -14.61 -10.65 -19.97
CA GLU A 501 -13.79 -11.83 -20.24
C GLU A 501 -14.25 -12.54 -21.52
N LEU A 502 -13.39 -12.58 -22.54
CA LEU A 502 -13.72 -13.06 -23.88
C LEU A 502 -12.67 -14.06 -24.39
N ALA A 503 -13.04 -14.97 -25.28
CA ALA A 503 -12.09 -15.90 -25.91
C ALA A 503 -12.30 -15.96 -27.43
N LEU A 504 -11.19 -16.13 -28.15
CA LEU A 504 -11.16 -16.25 -29.61
C LEU A 504 -11.86 -17.53 -30.11
N ALA A 505 -12.32 -17.49 -31.36
CA ALA A 505 -12.64 -18.67 -32.17
C ALA A 505 -11.93 -18.57 -33.54
N ASP A 506 -11.01 -19.50 -33.79
CA ASP A 506 -10.15 -19.54 -34.99
C ASP A 506 -9.41 -18.22 -35.26
N GLY A 507 -8.82 -17.64 -34.21
CA GLY A 507 -8.05 -16.40 -34.30
C GLY A 507 -8.88 -15.14 -34.52
N LEU A 508 -10.21 -15.23 -34.42
CA LEU A 508 -11.14 -14.12 -34.60
C LEU A 508 -12.11 -14.03 -33.42
N LEU A 509 -12.52 -12.80 -33.08
CA LEU A 509 -13.55 -12.50 -32.11
C LEU A 509 -14.41 -11.36 -32.67
N ARG A 510 -15.73 -11.49 -32.57
CA ARG A 510 -16.69 -10.45 -32.95
C ARG A 510 -17.85 -10.42 -31.98
N PHE A 511 -18.11 -9.26 -31.40
CA PHE A 511 -19.21 -9.09 -30.46
C PHE A 511 -19.75 -7.66 -30.50
N THR A 512 -20.95 -7.48 -29.97
CA THR A 512 -21.56 -6.17 -29.76
C THR A 512 -21.78 -5.97 -28.27
N ILE A 513 -21.35 -4.84 -27.73
CA ILE A 513 -21.71 -4.40 -26.37
C ILE A 513 -22.93 -3.50 -26.46
N ASP A 514 -24.00 -3.87 -25.76
CA ASP A 514 -25.23 -3.07 -25.66
C ASP A 514 -25.28 -2.39 -24.28
N PRO A 515 -25.20 -1.05 -24.22
CA PRO A 515 -25.23 -0.33 -22.94
C PRO A 515 -26.55 -0.48 -22.17
N ALA A 516 -27.63 -0.96 -22.80
CA ALA A 516 -28.96 -1.15 -22.21
C ALA A 516 -29.52 0.13 -21.55
N GLY A 517 -29.21 1.29 -22.13
CA GLY A 517 -29.64 2.60 -21.63
C GLY A 517 -28.80 3.17 -20.48
N LEU A 518 -27.79 2.45 -19.98
CA LEU A 518 -26.84 2.94 -18.98
C LEU A 518 -25.59 3.54 -19.64
N LEU A 519 -24.99 4.54 -19.01
CA LEU A 519 -23.70 5.08 -19.45
C LEU A 519 -22.60 4.10 -19.09
N ARG A 520 -21.79 3.67 -20.06
CA ARG A 520 -20.67 2.74 -19.85
C ARG A 520 -19.33 3.46 -20.05
N PRO A 521 -18.74 4.05 -19.01
CA PRO A 521 -17.47 4.77 -19.09
C PRO A 521 -16.31 3.78 -19.24
N HIS A 522 -15.55 3.89 -20.33
CA HIS A 522 -14.29 3.18 -20.52
C HIS A 522 -14.33 1.66 -20.25
N PRO A 523 -15.23 0.89 -20.87
CA PRO A 523 -15.27 -0.56 -20.64
C PRO A 523 -13.97 -1.21 -21.11
N ALA A 524 -13.41 -2.04 -20.22
CA ALA A 524 -12.19 -2.81 -20.43
C ALA A 524 -12.52 -4.26 -20.82
N PHE A 525 -11.65 -4.85 -21.65
CA PHE A 525 -11.82 -6.21 -22.17
C PHE A 525 -10.50 -6.97 -22.06
N ARG A 526 -10.58 -8.21 -21.59
CA ARG A 526 -9.51 -9.20 -21.68
C ARG A 526 -9.90 -10.29 -22.67
N VAL A 527 -8.98 -10.65 -23.56
CA VAL A 527 -9.21 -11.68 -24.58
C VAL A 527 -8.23 -12.83 -24.42
N HIS A 528 -8.75 -13.96 -23.94
CA HIS A 528 -8.02 -15.20 -23.70
C HIS A 528 -7.60 -15.90 -25.01
N GLY A 529 -6.48 -16.61 -24.96
CA GLY A 529 -5.90 -17.33 -26.09
C GLY A 529 -5.17 -16.43 -27.10
N THR A 530 -4.77 -15.23 -26.67
CA THR A 530 -4.01 -14.26 -27.47
C THR A 530 -2.53 -14.19 -27.09
N ALA A 531 -2.11 -14.89 -26.04
CA ALA A 531 -0.71 -14.99 -25.64
C ALA A 531 0.21 -15.40 -26.80
N GLY A 532 1.20 -14.55 -27.09
CA GLY A 532 2.15 -14.75 -28.19
C GLY A 532 1.61 -14.43 -29.60
N LEU A 533 0.39 -13.90 -29.72
CA LEU A 533 -0.19 -13.47 -31.00
C LEU A 533 -0.07 -11.96 -31.20
N GLU A 534 0.00 -11.54 -32.47
CA GLU A 534 -0.26 -10.16 -32.86
C GLU A 534 -1.77 -9.96 -32.97
N CYS A 535 -2.28 -8.86 -32.43
CA CYS A 535 -3.71 -8.57 -32.36
C CYS A 535 -4.04 -7.22 -32.98
N TRP A 536 -5.16 -7.14 -33.67
CA TRP A 536 -5.77 -5.90 -34.16
C TRP A 536 -7.21 -5.84 -33.68
N VAL A 537 -7.57 -4.73 -33.05
CA VAL A 537 -8.93 -4.51 -32.51
C VAL A 537 -9.55 -3.33 -33.23
N TYR A 538 -10.80 -3.49 -33.64
CA TYR A 538 -11.61 -2.47 -34.30
C TYR A 538 -12.93 -2.31 -33.57
N ALA A 539 -13.35 -1.07 -33.33
CA ALA A 539 -14.70 -0.74 -32.88
C ALA A 539 -15.42 0.05 -33.98
N ASP A 540 -16.54 -0.47 -34.47
CA ASP A 540 -17.29 0.07 -35.61
C ASP A 540 -16.39 0.39 -36.83
N GLY A 541 -15.44 -0.51 -37.10
CA GLY A 541 -14.45 -0.40 -38.19
C GLY A 541 -13.29 0.56 -37.92
N ARG A 542 -13.20 1.20 -36.75
CA ARG A 542 -12.08 2.08 -36.35
C ARG A 542 -11.10 1.32 -35.48
N ILE A 543 -9.81 1.44 -35.76
CA ILE A 543 -8.77 0.81 -34.96
C ILE A 543 -8.78 1.33 -33.52
N ILE A 544 -8.63 0.43 -32.55
CA ILE A 544 -8.47 0.75 -31.14
C ILE A 544 -6.99 0.70 -30.77
N THR A 545 -6.52 1.78 -30.17
CA THR A 545 -5.17 1.92 -29.61
C THR A 545 -5.24 2.76 -28.33
N PRO A 546 -4.38 2.51 -27.32
CA PRO A 546 -3.33 1.49 -27.30
C PRO A 546 -3.91 0.06 -27.16
N LEU A 547 -3.04 -0.95 -27.27
CA LEU A 547 -3.29 -2.36 -26.92
C LEU A 547 -2.14 -2.79 -25.99
N ALA A 548 -2.40 -3.71 -25.07
CA ALA A 548 -1.39 -4.22 -24.14
C ALA A 548 -1.64 -5.71 -23.88
N GLN A 549 -0.63 -6.36 -23.32
CA GLN A 549 -0.75 -7.72 -22.78
C GLN A 549 -0.73 -7.64 -21.26
N ASP A 550 -1.59 -8.41 -20.61
CA ASP A 550 -1.60 -8.56 -19.16
C ASP A 550 -0.46 -9.46 -18.65
N ALA A 551 -0.45 -9.77 -17.36
CA ALA A 551 0.59 -10.61 -16.76
C ALA A 551 0.61 -12.07 -17.29
N ALA A 552 -0.50 -12.56 -17.83
CA ALA A 552 -0.60 -13.87 -18.49
C ALA A 552 -0.24 -13.82 -19.98
N GLY A 553 0.03 -12.63 -20.52
CA GLY A 553 0.29 -12.40 -21.94
C GLY A 553 -0.99 -12.23 -22.76
N GLU A 554 -2.16 -12.20 -22.14
CA GLU A 554 -3.44 -12.05 -22.81
C GLU A 554 -3.70 -10.59 -23.18
N LEU A 555 -4.33 -10.37 -24.32
CA LEU A 555 -4.66 -9.05 -24.84
C LEU A 555 -5.64 -8.37 -23.92
N MET A 556 -5.31 -7.13 -23.57
CA MET A 556 -6.21 -6.21 -22.90
C MET A 556 -6.36 -4.93 -23.71
N PHE A 557 -7.57 -4.38 -23.72
CA PHE A 557 -7.86 -3.09 -24.33
C PHE A 557 -9.08 -2.43 -23.68
N GLU A 558 -9.20 -1.12 -23.87
CA GLU A 558 -10.35 -0.33 -23.44
C GLU A 558 -10.98 0.39 -24.63
N LEU A 559 -12.27 0.67 -24.54
CA LEU A 559 -12.90 1.62 -25.44
C LEU A 559 -12.71 3.03 -24.89
N PRO A 560 -12.00 3.95 -25.60
CA PRO A 560 -11.60 5.25 -25.07
C PRO A 560 -12.75 6.28 -25.11
N ARG A 561 -13.98 5.83 -24.87
CA ARG A 561 -15.20 6.66 -24.88
C ARG A 561 -16.25 6.06 -23.96
N THR A 562 -17.12 6.93 -23.44
CA THR A 562 -18.38 6.49 -22.83
C THR A 562 -19.31 5.93 -23.90
N ILE A 563 -19.78 4.70 -23.71
CA ILE A 563 -20.73 4.06 -24.64
C ILE A 563 -22.15 4.42 -24.24
N ARG A 564 -22.93 4.88 -25.23
CA ARG A 564 -24.36 5.24 -25.10
C ARG A 564 -25.27 4.51 -26.08
N GLU A 565 -24.67 3.96 -27.14
CA GLU A 565 -25.33 3.20 -28.19
C GLU A 565 -24.57 1.89 -28.39
N PRO A 566 -25.18 0.83 -28.97
CA PRO A 566 -24.48 -0.41 -29.24
C PRO A 566 -23.22 -0.22 -30.09
N VAL A 567 -22.12 -0.87 -29.70
CA VAL A 567 -20.82 -0.80 -30.41
C VAL A 567 -20.42 -2.21 -30.81
N THR A 568 -20.06 -2.39 -32.08
CA THR A 568 -19.54 -3.67 -32.57
C THR A 568 -18.03 -3.68 -32.54
N ILE A 569 -17.46 -4.68 -31.87
CA ILE A 569 -16.03 -4.91 -31.76
C ILE A 569 -15.65 -6.12 -32.61
N GLU A 570 -14.58 -5.97 -33.39
CA GLU A 570 -13.95 -7.01 -34.17
C GLU A 570 -12.48 -7.10 -33.78
N LEU A 571 -12.01 -8.31 -33.54
CA LEU A 571 -10.61 -8.60 -33.24
C LEU A 571 -10.13 -9.70 -34.17
N ALA A 572 -8.98 -9.44 -34.80
CA ALA A 572 -8.24 -10.41 -35.59
C ALA A 572 -6.86 -10.65 -34.99
N THR A 573 -6.38 -11.89 -35.12
CA THR A 573 -5.05 -12.27 -34.64
C THR A 573 -4.21 -12.90 -35.74
N ARG A 574 -2.90 -12.88 -35.53
CA ARG A 574 -1.92 -13.59 -36.35
C ARG A 574 -0.82 -14.13 -35.46
N ALA A 575 -0.28 -15.30 -35.80
CA ALA A 575 0.93 -15.79 -35.15
C ALA A 575 2.05 -14.76 -35.33
N LYS A 576 2.69 -14.37 -34.22
CA LYS A 576 3.83 -13.47 -34.25
C LYS A 576 4.93 -14.13 -35.09
N SER A 577 5.40 -13.44 -36.12
CA SER A 577 6.50 -13.97 -36.92
C SER A 577 7.70 -14.10 -35.99
N ALA A 578 8.33 -15.27 -35.94
CA ALA A 578 9.55 -15.46 -35.16
C ALA A 578 10.54 -14.38 -35.59
N SER A 579 10.82 -13.41 -34.71
CA SER A 579 11.81 -12.38 -35.03
C SER A 579 13.12 -13.12 -35.24
N ALA A 580 13.70 -13.01 -36.44
CA ALA A 580 15.01 -13.55 -36.73
C ALA A 580 15.94 -13.12 -35.58
N PRO A 581 16.72 -14.05 -34.98
CA PRO A 581 17.57 -13.73 -33.85
C PRO A 581 18.41 -12.52 -34.26
N ALA A 582 18.34 -11.44 -33.48
CA ALA A 582 19.06 -10.21 -33.77
C ALA A 582 20.52 -10.58 -34.03
N GLY A 583 20.92 -10.56 -35.31
CA GLY A 583 22.26 -10.92 -35.71
C GLY A 583 23.19 -10.02 -34.93
N LYS A 584 24.07 -10.61 -34.11
CA LYS A 584 25.16 -9.87 -33.49
C LYS A 584 25.87 -9.14 -34.62
N LEU A 585 25.71 -7.81 -34.67
CA LEU A 585 26.53 -6.97 -35.53
C LEU A 585 28.00 -7.27 -35.16
N PRO A 586 28.88 -7.53 -36.15
CA PRO A 586 30.27 -7.88 -35.92
C PRO A 586 31.05 -6.78 -35.19
#